data_AF-Q19KS1-F1
#
_entry.id   AF-Q19KS1-F1
#
_cell.length_a   1.000
_cell.length_b   1.000
_cell.length_c   1.000
_cell.angle_alpha   90.00
_cell.angle_beta   90.00
_cell.angle_gamma   90.00
#
_symmetry.space_group_name_H-M   'P 1'
#
loop_
_entity.id
_entity.type
_entity.pdbx_description
1 polymer ?
#
loop_
_entity_poly.entity_id
_entity_poly.type
_entity_poly.pdbx_seq_one_letter_code
_entity_poly.pdbx_strand_id
1 'polypeptide(L)'
;MKLFVPALLSLGALGLCLAAPRKNVRWCTISQPEWFKCRRWQWRMKKLGAPSITCVRRAFALECIRAIAEKKADAVTLDGGMVFEAGRDPYKLRPVAAEIYGTKESPQTHYYAVAVVKKGSNFQLDQLQGRKSCHTGLGRSAGWVIPMGILRPYLSWTESLEPLQGAVAKFFSASCVPCIDRQAYPNLCQLCKGEGENQCACSSREPYFGYSGAFKCLQDGAGDVAFVKETTVFENLPEKADRDQYELLCLNNSRAPVDAFKECHLAQVPSHAVVARSVDGKEDLIWKLLSKAQEKFGKNKSRSFQLFGSPPGQRDLLFKDSALGFLRIPSKVDSALYLGSRYLTTLKNLRE
;
A
#
# COMPACT_ATOMS: atom_id res chain seq x y z
N MET A 1 40.32 -53.57 54.93
CA MET A 1 39.73 -54.07 53.68
C MET A 1 38.46 -53.27 53.37
N LYS A 2 38.54 -52.50 52.26
CA LYS A 2 37.47 -51.91 51.41
C LYS A 2 36.11 -51.55 52.05
N LEU A 3 35.90 -50.24 52.25
CA LEU A 3 34.59 -49.61 52.38
C LEU A 3 33.95 -49.49 50.99
N PHE A 4 32.81 -50.14 50.78
CA PHE A 4 31.97 -49.99 49.59
C PHE A 4 30.99 -48.83 49.81
N VAL A 5 31.12 -47.76 49.02
CA VAL A 5 30.13 -46.68 48.93
C VAL A 5 29.27 -46.94 47.70
N PRO A 6 27.93 -47.05 47.80
CA PRO A 6 27.08 -47.20 46.64
C PRO A 6 26.88 -45.82 46.00
N ALA A 7 27.39 -45.63 44.79
CA ALA A 7 27.14 -44.44 43.99
C ALA A 7 25.71 -44.48 43.44
N LEU A 8 24.82 -43.68 44.04
CA LEU A 8 23.48 -43.39 43.52
C LEU A 8 23.61 -42.51 42.27
N LEU A 9 23.50 -43.13 41.10
CA LEU A 9 23.30 -42.46 39.81
C LEU A 9 21.91 -41.81 39.79
N SER A 10 21.84 -40.52 40.14
CA SER A 10 20.66 -39.70 39.90
C SER A 10 20.62 -39.28 38.43
N LEU A 11 19.80 -39.97 37.63
CA LEU A 11 19.40 -39.48 36.30
C LEU A 11 18.47 -38.27 36.49
N GLY A 12 19.06 -37.08 36.61
CA GLY A 12 18.34 -35.82 36.47
C GLY A 12 17.89 -35.66 35.03
N ALA A 13 16.66 -36.08 34.72
CA ALA A 13 15.99 -35.68 33.49
C ALA A 13 15.77 -34.17 33.53
N LEU A 14 16.73 -33.42 32.97
CA LEU A 14 16.54 -32.02 32.60
C LEU A 14 15.43 -31.98 31.54
N GLY A 15 14.19 -31.86 32.01
CA GLY A 15 13.06 -31.52 31.17
C GLY A 15 13.34 -30.16 30.53
N LEU A 16 13.86 -30.19 29.30
CA LEU A 16 13.83 -29.06 28.38
C LEU A 16 12.35 -28.72 28.19
N CYS A 17 11.84 -27.80 29.01
CA CYS A 17 10.65 -27.04 28.70
C CYS A 17 10.95 -26.26 27.43
N LEU A 18 10.74 -26.89 26.27
CA LEU A 18 10.62 -26.21 25.00
C LEU A 18 9.41 -25.29 25.15
N ALA A 19 9.66 -24.07 25.62
CA ALA A 19 8.65 -23.03 25.69
C ALA A 19 8.05 -22.95 24.29
N ALA A 20 6.78 -23.35 24.16
CA ALA A 20 6.10 -23.36 22.88
C ALA A 20 6.32 -21.99 22.21
N PRO A 21 6.79 -21.95 20.94
CA PRO A 21 7.17 -20.71 20.31
C PRO A 21 6.04 -19.69 20.46
N ARG A 22 6.35 -18.54 21.09
CA ARG A 22 5.37 -17.49 21.34
C ARG A 22 4.67 -17.17 20.02
N LYS A 23 3.37 -17.40 19.97
CA LYS A 23 2.48 -17.17 18.81
C LYS A 23 2.32 -15.66 18.57
N ASN A 24 3.40 -15.02 18.13
CA ASN A 24 3.51 -13.57 17.93
C ASN A 24 3.83 -13.20 16.47
N VAL A 25 3.07 -12.23 15.95
CA VAL A 25 3.29 -11.59 14.65
C VAL A 25 3.86 -10.19 14.85
N ARG A 26 5.03 -9.91 14.25
CA ARG A 26 5.62 -8.56 14.23
C ARG A 26 5.10 -7.80 13.01
N TRP A 27 4.15 -6.90 13.24
CA TRP A 27 3.59 -6.05 12.19
C TRP A 27 4.46 -4.83 11.97
N CYS A 28 4.91 -4.62 10.74
CA CYS A 28 5.69 -3.44 10.39
C CYS A 28 4.78 -2.26 10.05
N THR A 29 5.12 -1.08 10.52
CA THR A 29 4.38 0.17 10.31
C THR A 29 5.29 1.23 9.71
N ILE A 30 4.79 2.01 8.76
CA ILE A 30 5.56 2.98 7.96
C ILE A 30 5.44 4.42 8.46
N SER A 31 4.68 4.66 9.54
CA SER A 31 4.56 6.00 10.12
C SER A 31 4.29 5.94 11.61
N GLN A 32 4.41 7.09 12.29
CA GLN A 32 4.07 7.21 13.70
C GLN A 32 2.55 7.02 13.95
N PRO A 33 1.64 7.63 13.17
CA PRO A 33 0.20 7.33 13.26
C PRO A 33 -0.13 5.83 13.09
N GLU A 34 0.49 5.16 12.12
CA GLU A 34 0.31 3.72 11.95
C GLU A 34 0.79 2.91 13.17
N TRP A 35 1.95 3.26 13.72
CA TRP A 35 2.48 2.61 14.90
C TRP A 35 1.54 2.75 16.10
N PHE A 36 0.94 3.93 16.29
CA PHE A 36 -0.08 4.14 17.32
C PHE A 36 -1.34 3.29 17.07
N LYS A 37 -1.85 3.22 15.83
CA LYS A 37 -2.98 2.34 15.48
C LYS A 37 -2.64 0.86 15.74
N CYS A 38 -1.44 0.42 15.37
CA CYS A 38 -0.96 -0.94 15.61
C CYS A 38 -0.88 -1.25 17.12
N ARG A 39 -0.40 -0.33 17.95
CA ARG A 39 -0.37 -0.53 19.41
C ARG A 39 -1.76 -0.65 20.03
N ARG A 40 -2.72 0.12 19.52
CA ARG A 40 -4.13 -0.04 19.92
C ARG A 40 -4.65 -1.42 19.50
N TRP A 41 -4.36 -1.86 18.28
CA TRP A 41 -4.69 -3.20 17.80
C TRP A 41 -4.10 -4.29 18.70
N GLN A 42 -2.82 -4.18 19.06
CA GLN A 42 -2.13 -5.07 19.99
C GLN A 42 -2.85 -5.20 21.34
N TRP A 43 -3.22 -4.08 21.95
CA TRP A 43 -3.92 -4.11 23.23
C TRP A 43 -5.30 -4.77 23.12
N ARG A 44 -6.02 -4.52 22.02
CA ARG A 44 -7.33 -5.13 21.76
C ARG A 44 -7.24 -6.64 21.54
N MET A 45 -6.22 -7.12 20.82
CA MET A 45 -6.00 -8.56 20.60
C MET A 45 -5.58 -9.30 21.87
N LYS A 46 -4.77 -8.68 22.73
CA LYS A 46 -4.35 -9.27 24.02
C LYS A 46 -5.55 -9.64 24.90
N LYS A 47 -6.60 -8.81 24.91
CA LYS A 47 -7.83 -9.06 25.69
C LYS A 47 -8.66 -10.24 25.20
N LEU A 48 -8.40 -10.74 23.98
CA LEU A 48 -9.18 -11.81 23.35
C LEU A 48 -8.51 -13.19 23.46
N GLY A 49 -7.34 -13.31 24.09
CA GLY A 49 -6.55 -14.56 24.06
C GLY A 49 -6.14 -14.99 22.63
N ALA A 50 -6.13 -14.05 21.70
CA ALA A 50 -5.81 -14.27 20.28
C ALA A 50 -4.29 -14.31 20.04
N PRO A 51 -3.80 -14.70 18.84
CA PRO A 51 -2.39 -14.52 18.48
C PRO A 51 -1.91 -13.12 18.82
N SER A 52 -0.75 -13.01 19.47
CA SER A 52 -0.22 -11.72 19.86
C SER A 52 0.34 -11.00 18.64
N ILE A 53 0.27 -9.67 18.68
CA ILE A 53 0.89 -8.80 17.69
C ILE A 53 1.83 -7.84 18.42
N THR A 54 2.95 -7.53 17.80
CA THR A 54 3.89 -6.48 18.23
C THR A 54 4.19 -5.55 17.06
N CYS A 55 4.41 -4.27 17.31
CA CYS A 55 4.52 -3.26 16.27
C CYS A 55 5.97 -2.82 16.07
N VAL A 56 6.49 -2.96 14.86
CA VAL A 56 7.85 -2.56 14.46
C VAL A 56 7.75 -1.33 13.56
N ARG A 57 8.24 -0.18 14.03
CA ARG A 57 8.19 1.07 13.25
C ARG A 57 9.38 1.20 12.31
N ARG A 58 9.11 1.62 11.08
CA ARG A 58 10.05 2.02 10.03
C ARG A 58 9.60 3.33 9.41
N ALA A 59 10.43 3.91 8.54
CA ALA A 59 10.16 5.20 7.90
C ALA A 59 9.30 5.08 6.64
N PHE A 60 9.41 3.97 5.89
CA PHE A 60 8.67 3.75 4.64
C PHE A 60 8.59 2.25 4.28
N ALA A 61 7.77 1.92 3.27
CA ALA A 61 7.43 0.54 2.91
C ALA A 61 8.64 -0.35 2.56
N LEU A 62 9.65 0.19 1.86
CA LEU A 62 10.86 -0.57 1.52
C LEU A 62 11.68 -0.99 2.76
N GLU A 63 11.72 -0.15 3.80
CA GLU A 63 12.34 -0.56 5.07
C GLU A 63 11.57 -1.67 5.78
N CYS A 64 10.24 -1.72 5.62
CA CYS A 64 9.44 -2.83 6.10
C CYS A 64 9.72 -4.12 5.32
N ILE A 65 9.84 -4.04 3.99
CA ILE A 65 10.24 -5.17 3.13
C ILE A 65 11.59 -5.73 3.59
N ARG A 66 12.61 -4.87 3.75
CA ARG A 66 13.93 -5.24 4.28
C ARG A 66 13.84 -5.88 5.66
N ALA A 67 13.09 -5.26 6.57
CA ALA A 67 12.92 -5.78 7.94
C ALA A 67 12.25 -7.17 7.95
N ILE A 68 11.32 -7.44 7.04
CA ILE A 68 10.68 -8.77 6.94
C ILE A 68 11.69 -9.80 6.39
N ALA A 69 12.42 -9.46 5.33
CA ALA A 69 13.45 -10.34 4.76
C ALA A 69 14.54 -10.68 5.79
N GLU A 70 15.00 -9.70 6.57
CA GLU A 70 16.00 -9.84 7.65
C GLU A 70 15.44 -10.46 8.94
N LYS A 71 14.22 -11.00 8.92
CA LYS A 71 13.54 -11.58 10.09
C LYS A 71 13.43 -10.61 11.28
N LYS A 72 13.41 -9.29 11.08
CA LYS A 72 13.16 -8.24 12.10
C LYS A 72 11.67 -7.87 12.22
N ALA A 73 10.88 -8.11 11.18
CA ALA A 73 9.41 -8.04 11.17
C ALA A 73 8.83 -9.31 10.52
N ASP A 74 7.51 -9.47 10.53
CA ASP A 74 6.82 -10.64 9.96
C ASP A 74 5.84 -10.30 8.84
N ALA A 75 5.14 -9.16 8.93
CA ALA A 75 4.15 -8.77 7.93
C ALA A 75 4.03 -7.25 7.76
N VAL A 76 3.62 -6.83 6.55
CA VAL A 76 3.24 -5.46 6.20
C VAL A 76 2.23 -5.50 5.06
N THR A 77 1.31 -4.54 5.00
CA THR A 77 0.39 -4.36 3.86
C THR A 77 1.06 -3.50 2.80
N LEU A 78 1.01 -3.93 1.54
CA LEU A 78 1.64 -3.26 0.40
C LEU A 78 0.66 -3.07 -0.76
N ASP A 79 0.83 -1.96 -1.46
CA ASP A 79 0.26 -1.73 -2.78
C ASP A 79 0.89 -2.67 -3.83
N GLY A 80 0.18 -2.96 -4.93
CA GLY A 80 0.63 -3.90 -5.97
C GLY A 80 2.03 -3.60 -6.53
N GLY A 81 2.39 -2.32 -6.70
CA GLY A 81 3.75 -1.97 -7.13
C GLY A 81 4.84 -2.33 -6.11
N MET A 82 4.52 -2.24 -4.81
CA MET A 82 5.44 -2.65 -3.74
C MET A 82 5.40 -4.16 -3.49
N VAL A 83 4.30 -4.86 -3.82
CA VAL A 83 4.25 -6.33 -3.85
C VAL A 83 5.22 -6.87 -4.91
N PHE A 84 5.31 -6.22 -6.07
CA PHE A 84 6.31 -6.57 -7.09
C PHE A 84 7.73 -6.45 -6.55
N GLU A 85 8.06 -5.28 -5.98
CA GLU A 85 9.38 -5.03 -5.40
C GLU A 85 9.72 -6.03 -4.28
N ALA A 86 8.76 -6.29 -3.39
CA ALA A 86 8.92 -7.23 -2.29
C ALA A 86 9.17 -8.68 -2.74
N GLY A 87 8.67 -9.07 -3.91
CA GLY A 87 8.84 -10.41 -4.44
C GLY A 87 10.15 -10.66 -5.18
N ARG A 88 10.89 -9.61 -5.52
CA ARG A 88 12.17 -9.71 -6.23
C ARG A 88 13.30 -10.08 -5.29
N ASP A 89 14.41 -10.52 -5.88
CA ASP A 89 15.69 -10.63 -5.18
C ASP A 89 16.14 -9.27 -4.63
N PRO A 90 16.69 -9.22 -3.39
CA PRO A 90 16.98 -10.34 -2.50
C PRO A 90 15.83 -10.69 -1.53
N TYR A 91 14.68 -10.04 -1.61
CA TYR A 91 13.65 -10.10 -0.57
C TYR A 91 12.79 -11.36 -0.63
N LYS A 92 12.40 -11.79 -1.84
CA LYS A 92 11.57 -12.99 -2.12
C LYS A 92 10.37 -13.14 -1.17
N LEU A 93 9.70 -12.04 -0.85
CA LEU A 93 8.46 -12.05 -0.08
C LEU A 93 7.29 -12.48 -0.97
N ARG A 94 6.23 -12.99 -0.37
CA ARG A 94 5.02 -13.38 -1.09
C ARG A 94 3.77 -12.79 -0.43
N PRO A 95 2.71 -12.53 -1.19
CA PRO A 95 1.44 -12.09 -0.64
C PRO A 95 0.73 -13.27 0.05
N VAL A 96 0.22 -13.04 1.26
CA VAL A 96 -0.44 -14.08 2.10
C VAL A 96 -1.91 -13.77 2.40
N ALA A 97 -2.31 -12.51 2.30
CA ALA A 97 -3.72 -12.11 2.37
C ALA A 97 -3.97 -10.88 1.48
N ALA A 98 -5.07 -10.86 0.75
CA ALA A 98 -5.50 -9.72 -0.07
C ALA A 98 -6.59 -8.93 0.66
N GLU A 99 -6.56 -7.60 0.56
CA GLU A 99 -7.69 -6.78 0.99
C GLU A 99 -8.90 -6.98 0.05
N ILE A 100 -10.10 -7.00 0.64
CA ILE A 100 -11.37 -7.07 -0.09
C ILE A 100 -12.00 -5.69 -0.13
N TYR A 101 -12.40 -5.22 -1.31
CA TYR A 101 -13.12 -3.97 -1.54
C TYR A 101 -14.52 -4.22 -2.11
N GLY A 102 -15.20 -3.16 -2.54
CA GLY A 102 -16.55 -3.20 -3.10
C GLY A 102 -17.62 -3.14 -2.01
N THR A 103 -18.65 -3.96 -2.16
CA THR A 103 -19.73 -4.11 -1.17
C THR A 103 -19.74 -5.54 -0.62
N LYS A 104 -20.57 -5.81 0.39
CA LYS A 104 -20.69 -7.17 0.93
C LYS A 104 -21.32 -8.13 -0.07
N GLU A 105 -22.17 -7.61 -0.94
CA GLU A 105 -22.92 -8.33 -1.96
C GLU A 105 -22.05 -8.59 -3.21
N SER A 106 -21.09 -7.71 -3.48
CA SER A 106 -20.13 -7.84 -4.58
C SER A 106 -18.69 -7.55 -4.09
N PRO A 107 -18.10 -8.47 -3.30
CA PRO A 107 -16.73 -8.32 -2.82
C PRO A 107 -15.73 -8.49 -3.96
N GLN A 108 -14.68 -7.68 -3.97
CA GLN A 108 -13.67 -7.67 -5.03
C GLN A 108 -12.26 -7.65 -4.46
N THR A 109 -11.32 -8.36 -5.09
CA THR A 109 -9.88 -8.32 -4.76
C THR A 109 -9.09 -7.53 -5.82
N HIS A 110 -9.74 -6.51 -6.37
CA HIS A 110 -9.17 -5.56 -7.30
C HIS A 110 -9.78 -4.18 -7.06
N TYR A 111 -9.17 -3.16 -7.66
CA TYR A 111 -9.70 -1.80 -7.71
C TYR A 111 -9.33 -1.17 -9.06
N TYR A 112 -9.84 0.03 -9.34
CA TYR A 112 -9.64 0.73 -10.60
C TYR A 112 -8.69 1.91 -10.41
N ALA A 113 -7.60 1.92 -11.18
CA ALA A 113 -6.73 3.09 -11.30
C ALA A 113 -7.39 4.11 -12.24
N VAL A 114 -7.56 5.35 -11.79
CA VAL A 114 -8.23 6.42 -12.53
C VAL A 114 -7.41 7.71 -12.53
N ALA A 115 -7.63 8.54 -13.54
CA ALA A 115 -7.11 9.90 -13.61
C ALA A 115 -8.26 10.88 -13.36
N VAL A 116 -8.24 11.58 -12.23
CA VAL A 116 -9.28 12.54 -11.82
C VAL A 116 -8.84 13.94 -12.18
N VAL A 117 -9.76 14.73 -12.72
CA VAL A 117 -9.56 16.16 -13.03
C VAL A 117 -10.74 16.97 -12.50
N LYS A 118 -10.56 18.29 -12.37
CA LYS A 118 -11.68 19.20 -12.09
C LYS A 118 -12.51 19.40 -13.35
N LYS A 119 -13.83 19.41 -13.21
CA LYS A 119 -14.76 19.78 -14.27
C LYS A 119 -14.45 21.19 -14.76
N GLY A 120 -14.55 21.40 -16.08
CA GLY A 120 -14.21 22.68 -16.72
C GLY A 120 -12.71 22.87 -17.01
N SER A 121 -11.84 21.97 -16.55
CA SER A 121 -10.54 21.83 -17.21
C SER A 121 -10.78 21.31 -18.64
N ASN A 122 -10.15 21.89 -19.66
CA ASN A 122 -10.43 21.55 -21.07
C ASN A 122 -9.26 20.77 -21.68
N PHE A 123 -8.97 19.57 -21.16
CA PHE A 123 -7.89 18.71 -21.69
C PHE A 123 -8.15 17.22 -21.49
N GLN A 124 -7.69 16.39 -22.41
CA GLN A 124 -7.87 14.94 -22.37
C GLN A 124 -6.59 14.22 -21.94
N LEU A 125 -6.61 12.88 -21.89
CA LEU A 125 -5.51 12.07 -21.37
C LEU A 125 -4.22 12.24 -22.20
N ASP A 126 -4.36 12.40 -23.51
CA ASP A 126 -3.26 12.64 -24.47
C ASP A 126 -2.73 14.10 -24.44
N GLN A 127 -3.38 15.00 -23.71
CA GLN A 127 -3.03 16.43 -23.59
C GLN A 127 -2.42 16.77 -22.23
N LEU A 128 -1.83 15.78 -21.56
CA LEU A 128 -1.23 15.93 -20.23
C LEU A 128 0.18 16.55 -20.25
N GLN A 129 0.82 16.67 -21.41
CA GLN A 129 2.13 17.30 -21.51
C GLN A 129 2.05 18.77 -21.06
N GLY A 130 3.01 19.19 -20.22
CA GLY A 130 3.07 20.53 -19.63
C GLY A 130 2.03 20.80 -18.53
N ARG A 131 1.16 19.85 -18.20
CA ARG A 131 0.21 19.98 -17.07
C ARG A 131 0.90 19.72 -15.74
N LYS A 132 0.21 20.04 -14.65
CA LYS A 132 0.63 19.74 -13.28
C LYS A 132 -0.02 18.46 -12.79
N SER A 133 0.72 17.59 -12.12
CA SER A 133 0.21 16.27 -11.71
C SER A 133 0.38 15.95 -10.23
N CYS A 134 -0.58 15.20 -9.70
CA CYS A 134 -0.63 14.74 -8.32
C CYS A 134 -0.60 13.20 -8.28
N HIS A 135 0.40 12.63 -7.60
CA HIS A 135 0.64 11.20 -7.59
C HIS A 135 0.61 10.65 -6.16
N THR A 136 0.09 9.43 -5.97
CA THR A 136 0.03 8.82 -4.62
C THR A 136 1.40 8.51 -4.00
N GLY A 137 2.44 8.45 -4.82
CA GLY A 137 3.81 8.10 -4.47
C GLY A 137 4.50 7.25 -5.53
N LEU A 138 5.81 7.39 -5.64
CA LEU A 138 6.66 6.66 -6.58
C LEU A 138 6.46 5.14 -6.45
N GLY A 139 6.32 4.47 -7.59
CA GLY A 139 6.21 3.01 -7.66
C GLY A 139 4.86 2.42 -7.25
N ARG A 140 3.87 3.23 -6.84
CA ARG A 140 2.52 2.74 -6.53
C ARG A 140 1.70 2.45 -7.78
N SER A 141 0.78 1.49 -7.72
CA SER A 141 -0.02 1.02 -8.86
C SER A 141 -0.77 2.16 -9.54
N ALA A 142 -1.78 2.73 -8.89
CA ALA A 142 -2.61 3.77 -9.52
C ALA A 142 -1.92 5.13 -9.62
N GLY A 143 -1.01 5.45 -8.71
CA GLY A 143 -0.35 6.76 -8.67
C GLY A 143 0.90 6.87 -9.54
N TRP A 144 1.48 5.77 -10.01
CA TRP A 144 2.73 5.81 -10.78
C TRP A 144 2.76 4.75 -11.88
N VAL A 145 2.71 3.46 -11.52
CA VAL A 145 2.92 2.36 -12.48
C VAL A 145 1.94 2.40 -13.63
N ILE A 146 0.63 2.47 -13.35
CA ILE A 146 -0.39 2.50 -14.38
C ILE A 146 -0.32 3.79 -15.22
N PRO A 147 -0.36 5.00 -14.65
CA PRO A 147 -0.36 6.22 -15.47
C PRO A 147 0.93 6.37 -16.28
N MET A 148 2.10 6.00 -15.75
CA MET A 148 3.34 6.07 -16.53
C MET A 148 3.38 5.03 -17.65
N GLY A 149 2.78 3.85 -17.43
CA GLY A 149 2.60 2.84 -18.47
C GLY A 149 1.74 3.34 -19.63
N ILE A 150 0.64 4.03 -19.31
CA ILE A 150 -0.24 4.64 -20.31
C ILE A 150 0.43 5.81 -21.02
N LEU A 151 1.18 6.64 -20.28
CA LEU A 151 1.83 7.83 -20.82
C LEU A 151 3.14 7.54 -21.55
N ARG A 152 3.70 6.32 -21.44
CA ARG A 152 4.97 5.93 -22.09
C ARG A 152 5.09 6.41 -23.55
N PRO A 153 4.07 6.25 -24.43
CA PRO A 153 4.19 6.70 -25.82
C PRO A 153 4.39 8.21 -26.00
N TYR A 154 4.04 9.01 -24.99
CA TYR A 154 4.12 10.49 -25.01
C TYR A 154 5.35 11.04 -24.29
N LEU A 155 6.10 10.21 -23.56
CA LEU A 155 7.26 10.66 -22.77
C LEU A 155 8.52 10.91 -23.61
N SER A 156 8.53 10.55 -24.91
CA SER A 156 9.72 10.56 -25.78
C SER A 156 10.94 9.95 -25.06
N TRP A 157 10.69 8.85 -24.34
CA TRP A 157 11.63 8.27 -23.39
C TRP A 157 12.33 7.04 -23.97
N THR A 158 13.66 7.04 -23.85
CA THR A 158 14.51 5.88 -24.13
C THR A 158 15.25 5.53 -22.85
N GLU A 159 15.01 4.33 -22.32
CA GLU A 159 15.54 3.88 -21.03
C GLU A 159 17.06 3.93 -20.95
N SER A 160 17.76 3.56 -22.04
CA SER A 160 19.23 3.56 -22.07
C SER A 160 19.85 4.95 -21.90
N LEU A 161 19.06 6.02 -22.06
CA LEU A 161 19.54 7.41 -22.00
C LEU A 161 19.24 8.08 -20.66
N GLU A 162 18.09 7.78 -20.05
CA GLU A 162 17.71 8.36 -18.76
C GLU A 162 16.75 7.46 -17.97
N PRO A 163 16.74 7.54 -16.63
CA PRO A 163 15.69 6.93 -15.83
C PRO A 163 14.32 7.51 -16.17
N LEU A 164 13.26 6.70 -16.10
CA LEU A 164 11.86 7.11 -16.35
C LEU A 164 11.49 8.43 -15.64
N GLN A 165 11.96 8.61 -14.40
CA GLN A 165 11.73 9.80 -13.60
C GLN A 165 12.20 11.08 -14.30
N GLY A 166 13.31 11.04 -15.03
CA GLY A 166 13.83 12.17 -15.81
C GLY A 166 12.88 12.57 -16.94
N ALA A 167 12.38 11.59 -17.69
CA ALA A 167 11.42 11.85 -18.77
C ALA A 167 10.09 12.40 -18.23
N VAL A 168 9.61 11.85 -17.11
CA VAL A 168 8.38 12.34 -16.45
C VAL A 168 8.56 13.77 -15.93
N ALA A 169 9.74 14.11 -15.39
CA ALA A 169 10.07 15.45 -14.93
C ALA A 169 10.14 16.49 -16.06
N LYS A 170 10.38 16.06 -17.31
CA LYS A 170 10.31 16.91 -18.50
C LYS A 170 8.90 16.99 -19.09
N PHE A 171 8.10 15.94 -18.90
CA PHE A 171 6.75 15.83 -19.45
C PHE A 171 5.73 16.71 -18.72
N PHE A 172 5.71 16.67 -17.38
CA PHE A 172 4.84 17.54 -16.57
C PHE A 172 5.56 18.85 -16.23
N SER A 173 4.82 19.96 -16.13
CA SER A 173 5.44 21.26 -15.78
C SER A 173 5.84 21.34 -14.31
N ALA A 174 5.13 20.64 -13.43
CA ALA A 174 5.45 20.43 -12.02
C ALA A 174 4.62 19.26 -11.49
N SER A 175 5.14 18.52 -10.51
CA SER A 175 4.38 17.41 -9.91
C SER A 175 4.50 17.37 -8.39
N CYS A 176 3.61 16.64 -7.74
CA CYS A 176 3.92 16.03 -6.45
C CYS A 176 3.94 14.50 -6.58
N VAL A 177 5.14 13.94 -6.50
CA VAL A 177 5.45 12.51 -6.52
C VAL A 177 6.18 12.16 -5.23
N PRO A 178 5.46 11.89 -4.12
CA PRO A 178 6.09 11.48 -2.87
C PRO A 178 7.00 10.26 -3.05
N CYS A 179 7.99 10.12 -2.16
CA CYS A 179 9.01 9.05 -2.20
C CYS A 179 10.09 9.19 -3.28
N ILE A 180 10.10 10.26 -4.07
CA ILE A 180 11.15 10.51 -5.05
C ILE A 180 12.29 11.35 -4.47
N ASP A 181 13.48 11.20 -5.02
CA ASP A 181 14.63 12.02 -4.65
C ASP A 181 14.42 13.46 -5.16
N ARG A 182 14.14 14.37 -4.24
CA ARG A 182 13.95 15.81 -4.50
C ARG A 182 15.19 16.48 -5.07
N GLN A 183 16.39 16.01 -4.71
CA GLN A 183 17.64 16.61 -5.21
C GLN A 183 17.87 16.23 -6.67
N ALA A 184 17.62 14.97 -7.02
CA ALA A 184 17.74 14.50 -8.40
C ALA A 184 16.59 14.99 -9.31
N TYR A 185 15.36 15.05 -8.78
CA TYR A 185 14.15 15.37 -9.55
C TYR A 185 13.30 16.47 -8.86
N PRO A 186 13.81 17.72 -8.74
CA PRO A 186 13.12 18.78 -8.00
C PRO A 186 11.73 19.10 -8.58
N ASN A 187 11.55 19.02 -9.90
CA ASN A 187 10.26 19.23 -10.56
C ASN A 187 9.18 18.27 -10.04
N LEU A 188 9.55 17.03 -9.72
CA LEU A 188 8.62 16.00 -9.28
C LEU A 188 8.20 16.15 -7.81
N CYS A 189 8.86 17.02 -7.06
CA CYS A 189 8.49 17.36 -5.69
C CYS A 189 7.96 18.80 -5.55
N GLN A 190 7.93 19.58 -6.64
CA GLN A 190 7.65 21.01 -6.61
C GLN A 190 6.27 21.36 -6.04
N LEU A 191 5.26 20.50 -6.29
CA LEU A 191 3.89 20.73 -5.80
C LEU A 191 3.65 20.11 -4.42
N CYS A 192 4.59 19.32 -3.89
CA CYS A 192 4.43 18.68 -2.60
C CYS A 192 4.45 19.70 -1.46
N LYS A 193 3.65 19.44 -0.42
CA LYS A 193 3.25 20.43 0.59
C LYS A 193 3.88 20.18 1.97
N GLY A 194 4.69 19.14 2.13
CA GLY A 194 5.44 18.91 3.36
C GLY A 194 6.44 20.02 3.63
N GLU A 195 6.67 20.31 4.92
CA GLU A 195 7.58 21.37 5.36
C GLU A 195 9.00 20.83 5.59
N GLY A 196 10.01 21.60 5.16
CA GLY A 196 11.43 21.27 5.36
C GLY A 196 11.80 19.91 4.78
N GLU A 197 12.32 19.02 5.64
CA GLU A 197 12.69 17.63 5.31
C GLU A 197 11.49 16.73 5.02
N ASN A 198 10.26 17.17 5.32
CA ASN A 198 9.06 16.39 5.05
C ASN A 198 8.46 16.66 3.66
N GLN A 199 8.96 17.67 2.94
CA GLN A 199 8.54 17.90 1.56
C GLN A 199 8.84 16.67 0.73
N CYS A 200 7.82 16.13 0.05
CA CYS A 200 7.96 14.94 -0.81
C CYS A 200 8.25 13.63 -0.05
N ALA A 201 8.08 13.62 1.28
CA ALA A 201 8.35 12.45 2.11
C ALA A 201 7.49 11.23 1.73
N CYS A 202 8.05 10.03 1.91
CA CYS A 202 7.36 8.76 1.63
C CYS A 202 6.44 8.30 2.78
N SER A 203 5.68 9.23 3.36
CA SER A 203 4.81 8.96 4.52
C SER A 203 3.73 10.04 4.66
N SER A 204 2.83 9.85 5.63
CA SER A 204 1.80 10.83 6.00
C SER A 204 2.33 12.18 6.50
N ARG A 205 3.65 12.39 6.58
CA ARG A 205 4.27 13.69 6.85
C ARG A 205 4.22 14.63 5.64
N GLU A 206 4.11 14.07 4.44
CA GLU A 206 3.77 14.81 3.23
C GLU A 206 2.24 14.84 3.11
N PRO A 207 1.58 16.01 3.21
CA PRO A 207 0.12 16.10 3.13
C PRO A 207 -0.48 15.58 1.83
N TYR A 208 0.28 15.60 0.73
CA TYR A 208 -0.14 15.06 -0.56
C TYR A 208 0.22 13.59 -0.79
N PHE A 209 0.68 12.87 0.25
CA PHE A 209 0.97 11.45 0.17
C PHE A 209 -0.28 10.57 0.15
N GLY A 210 -0.23 9.51 -0.67
CA GLY A 210 -1.29 8.51 -0.76
C GLY A 210 -2.50 8.97 -1.56
N TYR A 211 -3.57 8.16 -1.54
CA TYR A 211 -4.76 8.40 -2.37
C TYR A 211 -5.44 9.72 -2.01
N SER A 212 -5.74 9.92 -0.73
CA SER A 212 -6.40 11.13 -0.25
C SER A 212 -5.50 12.36 -0.39
N GLY A 213 -4.19 12.22 -0.20
CA GLY A 213 -3.24 13.31 -0.39
C GLY A 213 -3.11 13.75 -1.86
N ALA A 214 -3.00 12.81 -2.80
CA ALA A 214 -2.96 13.12 -4.23
C ALA A 214 -4.27 13.76 -4.71
N PHE A 215 -5.41 13.30 -4.19
CA PHE A 215 -6.68 13.97 -4.46
C PHE A 215 -6.71 15.38 -3.84
N LYS A 216 -6.24 15.56 -2.61
CA LYS A 216 -6.12 16.88 -1.97
C LYS A 216 -5.24 17.84 -2.78
N CYS A 217 -4.15 17.37 -3.39
CA CYS A 217 -3.31 18.15 -4.29
C CYS A 217 -4.10 18.73 -5.48
N LEU A 218 -5.02 17.94 -6.04
CA LEU A 218 -5.96 18.43 -7.07
C LEU A 218 -7.00 19.39 -6.46
N GLN A 219 -7.60 19.05 -5.33
CA GLN A 219 -8.61 19.89 -4.66
C GLN A 219 -8.07 21.29 -4.35
N ASP A 220 -6.87 21.38 -3.78
CA ASP A 220 -6.16 22.61 -3.44
C ASP A 220 -5.73 23.40 -4.71
N GLY A 221 -5.90 22.85 -5.91
CA GLY A 221 -5.52 23.48 -7.18
C GLY A 221 -4.01 23.51 -7.44
N ALA A 222 -3.24 22.70 -6.70
CA ALA A 222 -1.79 22.60 -6.91
C ALA A 222 -1.48 21.86 -8.21
N GLY A 223 -2.23 20.79 -8.53
CA GLY A 223 -2.15 20.05 -9.78
C GLY A 223 -3.44 20.05 -10.58
N ASP A 224 -3.33 19.74 -11.86
CA ASP A 224 -4.45 19.69 -12.83
C ASP A 224 -5.09 18.30 -12.90
N VAL A 225 -4.31 17.25 -12.64
CA VAL A 225 -4.73 15.84 -12.65
C VAL A 225 -4.23 15.10 -11.40
N ALA A 226 -5.08 14.25 -10.82
CA ALA A 226 -4.70 13.32 -9.75
C ALA A 226 -4.85 11.87 -10.19
N PHE A 227 -3.78 11.10 -10.04
CA PHE A 227 -3.79 9.66 -10.33
C PHE A 227 -4.05 8.87 -9.05
N VAL A 228 -5.24 8.31 -8.92
CA VAL A 228 -5.76 7.69 -7.68
C VAL A 228 -6.60 6.44 -7.97
N LYS A 229 -7.18 5.83 -6.93
CA LYS A 229 -8.19 4.77 -7.08
C LYS A 229 -9.61 5.35 -7.18
N GLU A 230 -10.54 4.61 -7.76
CA GLU A 230 -11.93 5.03 -8.00
C GLU A 230 -12.66 5.49 -6.75
N THR A 231 -12.44 4.83 -5.61
CA THR A 231 -13.16 5.17 -4.37
C THR A 231 -12.68 6.47 -3.72
N THR A 232 -11.54 7.03 -4.16
CA THR A 232 -10.89 8.18 -3.50
C THR A 232 -11.79 9.40 -3.45
N VAL A 233 -12.50 9.70 -4.54
CA VAL A 233 -13.41 10.85 -4.61
C VAL A 233 -14.55 10.68 -3.61
N PHE A 234 -15.16 9.49 -3.55
CA PHE A 234 -16.27 9.16 -2.65
C PHE A 234 -15.86 9.12 -1.17
N GLU A 235 -14.62 8.72 -0.88
CA GLU A 235 -14.08 8.70 0.49
C GLU A 235 -13.75 10.09 1.04
N ASN A 236 -13.46 11.05 0.16
CA ASN A 236 -13.05 12.40 0.55
C ASN A 236 -14.18 13.43 0.41
N LEU A 237 -15.19 13.16 -0.42
CA LEU A 237 -16.34 14.03 -0.65
C LEU A 237 -17.65 13.27 -0.37
N PRO A 238 -18.25 13.45 0.82
CA PRO A 238 -19.50 12.77 1.16
C PRO A 238 -20.67 13.29 0.30
N GLU A 239 -20.72 14.60 0.05
CA GLU A 239 -21.80 15.24 -0.68
C GLU A 239 -21.69 14.99 -2.18
N LYS A 240 -22.82 14.72 -2.84
CA LYS A 240 -22.84 14.49 -4.29
C LYS A 240 -22.48 15.75 -5.08
N ALA A 241 -22.98 16.90 -4.65
CA ALA A 241 -22.73 18.17 -5.31
C ALA A 241 -21.23 18.51 -5.39
N ASP A 242 -20.44 18.13 -4.39
CA ASP A 242 -18.98 18.32 -4.42
C ASP A 242 -18.30 17.34 -5.39
N ARG A 243 -18.80 16.10 -5.47
CA ARG A 243 -18.28 15.07 -6.39
C ARG A 243 -18.52 15.44 -7.85
N ASP A 244 -19.64 16.08 -8.15
CA ASP A 244 -20.03 16.53 -9.50
C ASP A 244 -19.10 17.64 -10.06
N GLN A 245 -18.20 18.19 -9.24
CA GLN A 245 -17.12 19.11 -9.65
C GLN A 245 -15.89 18.39 -10.24
N TYR A 246 -15.89 17.07 -10.29
CA TYR A 246 -14.77 16.25 -10.76
C TYR A 246 -15.20 15.31 -11.89
N GLU A 247 -14.25 14.98 -12.76
CA GLU A 247 -14.44 14.08 -13.90
C GLU A 247 -13.25 13.11 -14.00
N LEU A 248 -13.45 12.02 -14.74
CA LEU A 248 -12.41 11.06 -15.07
C LEU A 248 -11.91 11.30 -16.50
N LEU A 249 -10.59 11.19 -16.71
CA LEU A 249 -10.02 11.07 -18.05
C LEU A 249 -10.02 9.60 -18.46
N CYS A 250 -10.62 9.33 -19.62
CA CYS A 250 -10.77 7.98 -20.15
C CYS A 250 -9.68 7.67 -21.19
N LEU A 251 -9.38 6.39 -21.40
CA LEU A 251 -8.38 5.93 -22.38
C LEU A 251 -8.72 6.28 -23.84
N ASN A 252 -10.01 6.47 -24.15
CA ASN A 252 -10.48 6.90 -25.46
C ASN A 252 -10.47 8.43 -25.64
N ASN A 253 -9.71 9.15 -24.81
CA ASN A 253 -9.64 10.62 -24.79
C ASN A 253 -11.01 11.31 -24.62
N SER A 254 -11.96 10.64 -23.98
CA SER A 254 -13.20 11.25 -23.49
C SER A 254 -13.10 11.56 -22.00
N ARG A 255 -14.15 12.20 -21.48
CA ARG A 255 -14.36 12.42 -20.05
C ARG A 255 -15.64 11.76 -19.60
N ALA A 256 -15.65 11.28 -18.36
CA ALA A 256 -16.83 10.69 -17.76
C ALA A 256 -17.03 11.16 -16.31
N PRO A 257 -18.25 11.12 -15.78
CA PRO A 257 -18.52 11.27 -14.35
C PRO A 257 -17.73 10.28 -13.48
N VAL A 258 -17.45 10.65 -12.23
CA VAL A 258 -16.62 9.84 -11.31
C VAL A 258 -17.25 8.50 -10.91
N ASP A 259 -18.55 8.32 -11.09
CA ASP A 259 -19.29 7.07 -10.87
C ASP A 259 -19.24 6.11 -12.07
N ALA A 260 -18.87 6.58 -13.26
CA ALA A 260 -18.68 5.76 -14.46
C ALA A 260 -17.27 5.12 -14.54
N PHE A 261 -16.62 4.88 -13.40
CA PHE A 261 -15.24 4.38 -13.34
C PHE A 261 -15.09 2.96 -13.93
N LYS A 262 -16.16 2.17 -13.98
CA LYS A 262 -16.12 0.82 -14.58
C LYS A 262 -15.92 0.90 -16.09
N GLU A 263 -16.47 1.93 -16.72
CA GLU A 263 -16.38 2.21 -18.14
C GLU A 263 -15.20 3.15 -18.46
N CYS A 264 -14.81 4.00 -17.51
CA CYS A 264 -13.74 4.98 -17.64
C CYS A 264 -12.67 4.80 -16.55
N HIS A 265 -11.69 3.94 -16.83
CA HIS A 265 -10.52 3.73 -15.98
C HIS A 265 -9.26 3.51 -16.82
N LEU A 266 -8.09 3.69 -16.20
CA LEU A 266 -6.80 3.42 -16.83
C LEU A 266 -6.46 1.93 -16.80
N ALA A 267 -6.71 1.29 -15.66
CA ALA A 267 -6.53 -0.16 -15.51
C ALA A 267 -7.29 -0.68 -14.29
N GLN A 268 -7.69 -1.94 -14.35
CA GLN A 268 -8.03 -2.73 -13.17
C GLN A 268 -6.75 -3.34 -12.59
N VAL A 269 -6.53 -3.17 -11.28
CA VAL A 269 -5.31 -3.60 -10.59
C VAL A 269 -5.64 -4.45 -9.36
N PRO A 270 -4.79 -5.42 -8.98
CA PRO A 270 -5.02 -6.26 -7.82
C PRO A 270 -5.03 -5.45 -6.53
N SER A 271 -5.80 -5.90 -5.54
CA SER A 271 -5.87 -5.27 -4.22
C SER A 271 -4.52 -5.16 -3.53
N HIS A 272 -4.44 -4.29 -2.52
CA HIS A 272 -3.30 -4.29 -1.60
C HIS A 272 -3.22 -5.65 -0.89
N ALA A 273 -2.02 -6.11 -0.62
CA ALA A 273 -1.78 -7.41 -0.02
C ALA A 273 -0.88 -7.32 1.20
N VAL A 274 -1.19 -8.12 2.22
CA VAL A 274 -0.27 -8.43 3.30
C VAL A 274 0.79 -9.36 2.75
N VAL A 275 2.05 -8.99 2.87
CA VAL A 275 3.18 -9.81 2.46
C VAL A 275 3.92 -10.40 3.66
N ALA A 276 4.54 -11.56 3.45
CA ALA A 276 5.39 -12.24 4.42
C ALA A 276 6.55 -12.94 3.68
N ARG A 277 7.53 -13.48 4.42
CA ARG A 277 8.59 -14.32 3.81
C ARG A 277 7.98 -15.57 3.18
N SER A 278 8.55 -16.01 2.06
CA SER A 278 8.15 -17.27 1.42
C SER A 278 8.59 -18.52 2.17
N VAL A 279 9.62 -18.40 3.02
CA VAL A 279 10.11 -19.47 3.90
C VAL A 279 10.03 -18.97 5.35
N ASP A 280 9.51 -19.79 6.26
CA ASP A 280 9.28 -19.43 7.67
C ASP A 280 8.52 -18.09 7.85
N GLY A 281 7.54 -17.86 6.97
CA GLY A 281 6.75 -16.63 6.90
C GLY A 281 5.71 -16.45 7.99
N LYS A 282 5.44 -17.49 8.81
CA LYS A 282 4.36 -17.52 9.81
C LYS A 282 2.97 -17.26 9.22
N GLU A 283 2.74 -17.72 8.00
CA GLU A 283 1.57 -17.41 7.17
C GLU A 283 0.25 -17.82 7.84
N ASP A 284 0.19 -19.03 8.42
CA ASP A 284 -0.96 -19.50 9.20
C ASP A 284 -1.25 -18.61 10.40
N LEU A 285 -0.20 -18.14 11.07
CA LEU A 285 -0.33 -17.29 12.24
C LEU A 285 -0.80 -15.88 11.85
N ILE A 286 -0.30 -15.34 10.75
CA ILE A 286 -0.75 -14.08 10.15
C ILE A 286 -2.22 -14.20 9.77
N TRP A 287 -2.61 -15.27 9.07
CA TRP A 287 -4.01 -15.49 8.71
C TRP A 287 -4.91 -15.62 9.94
N LYS A 288 -4.50 -16.38 10.96
CA LYS A 288 -5.25 -16.52 12.21
C LYS A 288 -5.42 -15.18 12.93
N LEU A 289 -4.38 -14.35 12.95
CA LEU A 289 -4.43 -12.99 13.49
C LEU A 289 -5.45 -12.13 12.72
N LEU A 290 -5.34 -12.08 11.39
CA LEU A 290 -6.18 -11.25 10.52
C LEU A 290 -7.63 -11.70 10.55
N SER A 291 -7.89 -13.01 10.45
CA SER A 291 -9.22 -13.59 10.53
C SER A 291 -9.91 -13.25 11.85
N LYS A 292 -9.18 -13.35 12.98
CA LYS A 292 -9.74 -12.95 14.28
C LYS A 292 -9.95 -11.43 14.39
N ALA A 293 -9.02 -10.64 13.85
CA ALA A 293 -9.10 -9.19 13.88
C ALA A 293 -10.30 -8.67 13.07
N GLN A 294 -10.53 -9.20 11.86
CA GLN A 294 -11.68 -8.79 11.04
C GLN A 294 -13.03 -9.25 11.64
N GLU A 295 -13.08 -10.42 12.28
CA GLU A 295 -14.28 -10.91 12.98
C GLU A 295 -14.71 -9.94 14.10
N LYS A 296 -13.75 -9.44 14.89
CA LYS A 296 -14.01 -8.63 16.09
C LYS A 296 -13.98 -7.12 15.85
N PHE A 297 -13.17 -6.66 14.91
CA PHE A 297 -12.86 -5.24 14.68
C PHE A 297 -13.02 -4.83 13.21
N GLY A 298 -13.59 -5.68 12.36
CA GLY A 298 -13.94 -5.31 11.00
C GLY A 298 -14.98 -4.18 10.93
N LYS A 299 -15.38 -3.81 9.72
CA LYS A 299 -16.26 -2.65 9.46
C LYS A 299 -17.52 -2.72 10.32
N ASN A 300 -17.74 -1.70 11.15
CA ASN A 300 -18.88 -1.55 12.05
C ASN A 300 -19.03 -2.65 13.12
N LYS A 301 -17.95 -3.38 13.46
CA LYS A 301 -17.99 -4.45 14.49
C LYS A 301 -17.68 -3.96 15.91
N SER A 302 -16.90 -2.87 16.06
CA SER A 302 -16.59 -2.31 17.38
C SER A 302 -16.47 -0.80 17.34
N ARG A 303 -17.16 -0.12 18.27
CA ARG A 303 -17.00 1.33 18.51
C ARG A 303 -15.63 1.67 19.08
N SER A 304 -14.99 0.73 19.76
CA SER A 304 -13.77 0.97 20.56
C SER A 304 -12.47 0.88 19.76
N PHE A 305 -12.52 0.21 18.60
CA PHE A 305 -11.42 0.04 17.65
C PHE A 305 -11.95 -0.48 16.32
N GLN A 306 -11.62 0.20 15.22
CA GLN A 306 -11.97 -0.19 13.85
C GLN A 306 -10.66 -0.57 13.13
N LEU A 307 -10.62 -1.77 12.56
CA LEU A 307 -9.46 -2.25 11.80
C LEU A 307 -9.30 -1.49 10.48
N PHE A 308 -10.42 -1.32 9.76
CA PHE A 308 -10.52 -0.60 8.49
C PHE A 308 -11.04 0.83 8.68
N GLY A 309 -10.50 1.54 9.66
CA GLY A 309 -10.79 2.95 9.87
C GLY A 309 -9.60 3.70 10.45
N SER A 310 -9.47 4.96 10.07
CA SER A 310 -8.41 5.85 10.52
C SER A 310 -8.99 7.02 11.33
N PRO A 311 -8.23 7.60 12.27
CA PRO A 311 -8.65 8.80 12.99
C PRO A 311 -8.95 9.99 12.05
N PRO A 312 -9.72 11.00 12.50
CA PRO A 312 -9.91 12.23 11.75
C PRO A 312 -8.57 12.84 11.30
N GLY A 313 -8.52 13.34 10.05
CA GLY A 313 -7.30 13.88 9.44
C GLY A 313 -6.25 12.82 9.03
N GLN A 314 -6.49 11.53 9.28
CA GLN A 314 -5.65 10.43 8.83
C GLN A 314 -6.44 9.52 7.89
N ARG A 315 -5.71 8.77 7.05
CA ARG A 315 -6.28 7.86 6.06
C ARG A 315 -5.42 6.62 5.94
N ASP A 316 -6.08 5.48 5.71
CA ASP A 316 -5.48 4.21 5.32
C ASP A 316 -4.32 3.72 6.21
N LEU A 317 -4.42 3.92 7.53
CA LEU A 317 -3.38 3.48 8.45
C LEU A 317 -3.41 1.94 8.58
N LEU A 318 -2.30 1.26 8.31
CA LEU A 318 -2.13 -0.21 8.27
C LEU A 318 -2.86 -0.94 7.13
N PHE A 319 -4.11 -0.58 6.88
CA PHE A 319 -5.00 -1.16 5.89
C PHE A 319 -5.82 -0.04 5.26
N LYS A 320 -6.33 -0.26 4.03
CA LYS A 320 -7.26 0.71 3.42
C LYS A 320 -8.50 0.90 4.29
N ASP A 321 -8.94 2.14 4.44
CA ASP A 321 -10.20 2.44 5.16
C ASP A 321 -11.42 1.92 4.37
N SER A 322 -11.26 1.70 3.06
CA SER A 322 -12.29 1.11 2.19
C SER A 322 -12.38 -0.41 2.25
N ALA A 323 -11.43 -1.09 2.91
CA ALA A 323 -11.43 -2.54 2.98
C ALA A 323 -12.61 -3.07 3.81
N LEU A 324 -13.19 -4.18 3.35
CA LEU A 324 -14.27 -4.90 4.02
C LEU A 324 -13.75 -6.09 4.84
N GLY A 325 -12.56 -6.57 4.53
CA GLY A 325 -11.97 -7.77 5.09
C GLY A 325 -10.73 -8.21 4.32
N PHE A 326 -10.31 -9.45 4.59
CA PHE A 326 -9.21 -10.10 3.92
C PHE A 326 -9.62 -11.44 3.33
N LEU A 327 -9.02 -11.78 2.19
CA LEU A 327 -9.03 -13.10 1.59
C LEU A 327 -7.67 -13.75 1.80
N ARG A 328 -7.65 -15.03 2.23
CA ARG A 328 -6.40 -15.79 2.32
C ARG A 328 -5.89 -16.12 0.92
N ILE A 329 -4.62 -15.85 0.66
CA ILE A 329 -4.00 -16.16 -0.63
C ILE A 329 -3.44 -17.61 -0.57
N PRO A 330 -3.71 -18.46 -1.57
CA PRO A 330 -3.16 -19.81 -1.63
C PRO A 330 -1.62 -19.83 -1.60
N SER A 331 -1.02 -20.84 -0.96
CA SER A 331 0.43 -20.92 -0.77
C SER A 331 1.23 -20.99 -2.07
N LYS A 332 0.63 -21.47 -3.16
CA LYS A 332 1.25 -21.56 -4.50
C LYS A 332 1.29 -20.23 -5.25
N VAL A 333 0.62 -19.18 -4.76
CA VAL A 333 0.58 -17.87 -5.41
C VAL A 333 1.76 -17.03 -4.91
N ASP A 334 2.69 -16.74 -5.82
CA ASP A 334 3.79 -15.80 -5.60
C ASP A 334 3.38 -14.36 -5.99
N SER A 335 4.33 -13.43 -5.93
CA SER A 335 4.08 -12.04 -6.32
C SER A 335 3.70 -11.90 -7.80
N ALA A 336 4.30 -12.70 -8.69
CA ALA A 336 4.04 -12.64 -10.12
C ALA A 336 2.62 -13.12 -10.45
N LEU A 337 2.23 -14.28 -9.94
CA LEU A 337 0.88 -14.83 -10.10
C LEU A 337 -0.19 -13.92 -9.47
N TYR A 338 0.10 -13.31 -8.32
CA TYR A 338 -0.82 -12.37 -7.68
C TYR A 338 -1.06 -11.11 -8.53
N LEU A 339 0.00 -10.57 -9.12
CA LEU A 339 -0.07 -9.34 -9.90
C LEU A 339 -0.70 -9.54 -11.28
N GLY A 340 -0.53 -10.72 -11.85
CA GLY A 340 -1.03 -11.07 -13.18
C GLY A 340 -0.16 -10.53 -14.31
N SER A 341 -0.21 -11.21 -15.45
CA SER A 341 0.67 -10.95 -16.61
C SER A 341 0.60 -9.52 -17.12
N ARG A 342 -0.62 -8.97 -17.30
CA ARG A 342 -0.81 -7.61 -17.84
C ARG A 342 -0.13 -6.54 -16.98
N TYR A 343 -0.27 -6.61 -15.66
CA TYR A 343 0.36 -5.66 -14.74
C TYR A 343 1.88 -5.82 -14.72
N LEU A 344 2.37 -7.07 -14.76
CA LEU A 344 3.81 -7.35 -14.83
C LEU A 344 4.44 -6.83 -16.12
N THR A 345 3.77 -6.97 -17.27
CA THR A 345 4.25 -6.41 -18.55
C THR A 345 4.36 -4.90 -18.45
N THR A 346 3.37 -4.21 -17.84
CA THR A 346 3.47 -2.76 -17.61
C THR A 346 4.67 -2.40 -16.74
N LEU A 347 4.89 -3.12 -15.63
CA LEU A 347 6.02 -2.90 -14.75
C LEU A 347 7.37 -3.14 -15.41
N LYS A 348 7.48 -4.21 -16.20
CA LYS A 348 8.70 -4.56 -16.94
C LYS A 348 9.00 -3.48 -17.96
N ASN A 349 8.05 -3.12 -18.81
CA ASN A 349 8.25 -2.06 -19.80
C ASN A 349 8.74 -0.76 -19.16
N LEU A 350 8.31 -0.42 -17.93
CA LEU A 350 8.76 0.81 -17.25
C LEU A 350 10.16 0.73 -16.61
N ARG A 351 10.84 -0.41 -16.71
CA ARG A 351 12.13 -0.71 -16.05
C ARG A 351 13.09 -1.59 -16.90
N GLU A 352 12.67 -1.98 -18.10
CA GLU A 352 13.31 -2.85 -19.11
C GLU A 352 12.79 -2.40 -20.50
#